data_AF-A0AB39LG91-F1
#
_entry.id   AF-A0AB39LG91-F1
#
_cell.length_a   1.000
_cell.length_b   1.000
_cell.length_c   1.000
_cell.angle_alpha   90.00
_cell.angle_beta   90.00
_cell.angle_gamma   90.00
#
_symmetry.space_group_name_H-M   'P 1'
#
loop_
_entity.id
_entity.type
_entity.pdbx_description
1 polymer ?
#
loop_
_entity_poly.entity_id
_entity_poly.type
_entity_poly.pdbx_seq_one_letter_code
_entity_poly.pdbx_strand_id
1 'polypeptide(L)'
;MLRITDARTGELVDAAPARRGLTRVEAHPRGLDPTGLRVLLAADLLVRALELGGTPVWALLAAERQPAELRAAADALGIRPFEDDEGAAGLGEAQVLHVVEERGAGPDGVRVAVAPVTWSAPGAPNEADQAALRLALLTHPRSAPVVIDADALARAGDTLARWRSAVADWARGPSRPVPDAVRAELRAAWEEDLDTAGVLGALRAVENDPELADGARFETYAYADRLLGLDLARDLGHPA
;
A
#
# COMPACT_ATOMS: atom_id res chain seq x y z
N MET A 1 3.47 -14.48 -8.81
CA MET A 1 3.69 -13.33 -9.73
C MET A 1 2.52 -12.40 -9.51
N LEU A 2 2.74 -11.09 -9.40
CA LEU A 2 1.65 -10.16 -9.10
C LEU A 2 0.64 -10.13 -10.26
N ARG A 3 -0.63 -10.36 -9.93
CA ARG A 3 -1.78 -10.21 -10.82
C ARG A 3 -2.74 -9.17 -10.26
N ILE A 4 -3.40 -8.44 -11.14
CA ILE A 4 -4.32 -7.35 -10.80
C ILE A 4 -5.59 -7.47 -11.63
N THR A 5 -6.73 -7.18 -11.02
CA THR A 5 -8.02 -7.15 -11.73
C THR A 5 -8.06 -5.91 -12.61
N ASP A 6 -8.07 -6.10 -13.94
CA ASP A 6 -8.31 -5.01 -14.89
C ASP A 6 -9.78 -4.60 -14.79
N ALA A 7 -10.04 -3.41 -14.26
CA ALA A 7 -11.38 -2.87 -14.11
C ALA A 7 -12.15 -2.73 -15.43
N ARG A 8 -11.44 -2.74 -16.57
CA ARG A 8 -12.05 -2.63 -17.90
C ARG A 8 -12.69 -3.94 -18.37
N THR A 9 -12.09 -5.08 -18.01
CA THR A 9 -12.53 -6.42 -18.45
C THR A 9 -13.10 -7.26 -17.30
N GLY A 10 -12.77 -6.92 -16.05
CA GLY A 10 -13.01 -7.75 -14.87
C GLY A 10 -12.07 -8.96 -14.77
N GLU A 11 -11.14 -9.11 -15.71
CA GLU A 11 -10.20 -10.23 -15.73
C GLU A 11 -8.96 -9.91 -14.90
N LEU A 12 -8.40 -10.96 -14.32
CA LEU A 12 -7.17 -10.87 -13.58
C LEU A 12 -5.98 -11.05 -14.54
N VAL A 13 -5.11 -10.04 -14.60
CA VAL A 13 -4.00 -9.96 -15.56
C VAL A 13 -2.66 -9.82 -14.84
N ASP A 14 -1.59 -10.29 -15.48
CA ASP A 14 -0.24 -10.14 -14.93
C ASP A 14 0.16 -8.66 -14.89
N ALA A 15 0.60 -8.20 -13.72
CA ALA A 15 0.95 -6.79 -13.49
C ALA A 15 2.37 -6.44 -13.96
N ALA A 16 3.16 -7.43 -14.37
CA ALA A 16 4.50 -7.24 -14.88
C ALA A 16 4.68 -8.05 -16.17
N PRO A 17 5.46 -7.54 -17.15
CA PRO A 17 5.74 -8.26 -18.37
C PRO A 17 6.55 -9.53 -18.09
N ALA A 18 6.31 -10.59 -18.88
CA ALA A 18 7.01 -11.88 -18.74
C ALA A 18 8.53 -11.78 -18.96
N ARG A 19 9.00 -10.75 -19.68
CA ARG A 19 10.41 -10.38 -19.80
C ARG A 19 10.66 -9.26 -18.80
N ARG A 20 11.84 -9.24 -18.13
CA ARG A 20 12.27 -8.23 -17.14
C ARG A 20 12.36 -6.79 -17.72
N GLY A 21 11.23 -6.28 -18.20
CA GLY A 21 11.03 -4.93 -18.69
C GLY A 21 10.53 -4.04 -17.56
N LEU A 22 10.72 -2.74 -17.74
CA LEU A 22 10.21 -1.74 -16.83
C LEU A 22 8.67 -1.75 -16.84
N THR A 23 8.06 -1.67 -15.66
CA THR A 23 6.62 -1.43 -15.51
C THR A 23 6.39 0.02 -15.12
N ARG A 24 5.46 0.69 -15.77
CA ARG A 24 5.04 2.05 -15.39
C ARG A 24 3.76 1.97 -14.57
N VAL A 25 3.74 2.65 -13.43
CA VAL A 25 2.55 2.80 -12.61
C VAL A 25 2.18 4.27 -12.62
N GLU A 26 1.01 4.59 -13.15
CA GLU A 26 0.52 5.97 -13.21
C GLU A 26 -0.66 6.13 -12.25
N ALA A 27 -0.56 7.09 -11.33
CA ALA A 27 -1.66 7.45 -10.44
C ALA A 27 -2.46 8.61 -11.04
N HIS A 28 -3.78 8.42 -11.18
CA HIS A 28 -4.70 9.39 -11.79
C HIS A 28 -5.74 9.90 -10.77
N PRO A 29 -5.35 10.65 -9.72
CA PRO A 29 -6.30 11.24 -8.79
C PRO A 29 -7.05 12.41 -9.46
N ARG A 30 -8.37 12.54 -9.23
CA ARG A 30 -9.13 13.68 -9.78
C ARG A 30 -8.99 14.98 -9.00
N GLY A 31 -8.51 14.89 -7.77
CA GLY A 31 -8.30 16.03 -6.90
C GLY A 31 -7.68 15.63 -5.56
N LEU A 32 -7.38 16.66 -4.77
CA LEU A 32 -6.94 16.48 -3.39
C LEU A 32 -8.17 16.24 -2.49
N ASP A 33 -8.61 14.99 -2.46
CA ASP A 33 -9.70 14.53 -1.62
C ASP A 33 -9.38 13.12 -1.07
N PRO A 34 -10.16 12.57 -0.12
CA PRO A 34 -9.91 11.25 0.46
C PRO A 34 -9.81 10.11 -0.57
N THR A 35 -10.55 10.20 -1.68
CA THR A 35 -10.49 9.21 -2.76
C THR A 35 -9.20 9.36 -3.55
N GLY A 36 -8.80 10.60 -3.87
CA GLY A 36 -7.51 10.91 -4.47
C GLY A 36 -6.33 10.38 -3.63
N LEU A 37 -6.36 10.56 -2.30
CA LEU A 37 -5.35 9.99 -1.40
C LEU A 37 -5.29 8.46 -1.48
N ARG A 38 -6.46 7.80 -1.58
CA ARG A 38 -6.53 6.34 -1.73
C ARG A 38 -6.00 5.86 -3.08
N VAL A 39 -6.19 6.64 -4.16
CA VAL A 39 -5.58 6.36 -5.48
C VAL A 39 -4.06 6.40 -5.38
N LEU A 40 -3.50 7.44 -4.75
CA LEU A 40 -2.06 7.57 -4.55
C LEU A 40 -1.51 6.41 -3.70
N LEU A 41 -2.22 6.02 -2.64
CA LEU A 41 -1.84 4.89 -1.78
C LEU A 41 -1.86 3.56 -2.54
N ALA A 42 -2.90 3.31 -3.34
CA ALA A 42 -2.99 2.09 -4.16
C ALA A 42 -1.85 2.01 -5.19
N ALA A 43 -1.46 3.14 -5.77
CA ALA A 43 -0.28 3.21 -6.64
C ALA A 43 1.01 2.89 -5.89
N ASP A 44 1.24 3.46 -4.70
CA ASP A 44 2.41 3.15 -3.87
C ASP A 44 2.51 1.66 -3.52
N LEU A 45 1.39 1.04 -3.12
CA LEU A 45 1.33 -0.40 -2.82
C LEU A 45 1.66 -1.25 -4.05
N LEU A 46 1.14 -0.88 -5.22
CA LEU A 46 1.42 -1.57 -6.47
C LEU A 46 2.91 -1.51 -6.83
N VAL A 47 3.53 -0.33 -6.70
CA VAL A 47 4.98 -0.15 -6.91
C VAL A 47 5.75 -1.03 -5.93
N ARG A 48 5.42 -1.01 -4.64
CA ARG A 48 6.09 -1.83 -3.60
C ARG A 48 5.95 -3.32 -3.88
N ALA A 49 4.76 -3.78 -4.28
CA ALA A 49 4.50 -5.18 -4.59
C ALA A 49 5.31 -5.66 -5.82
N LEU A 50 5.37 -4.84 -6.87
CA LEU A 50 6.16 -5.12 -8.07
C LEU A 50 7.66 -5.22 -7.75
N GLU A 51 8.21 -4.28 -6.98
CA GLU A 51 9.62 -4.29 -6.58
C GLU A 51 9.95 -5.45 -5.64
N LEU A 52 9.04 -5.82 -4.72
CA LEU A 52 9.17 -7.04 -3.92
C LEU A 52 9.21 -8.30 -4.79
N GLY A 53 8.55 -8.27 -5.96
CA GLY A 53 8.64 -9.29 -7.00
C GLY A 53 9.90 -9.20 -7.88
N GLY A 54 10.74 -8.17 -7.69
CA GLY A 54 11.94 -7.93 -8.49
C GLY A 54 11.70 -7.25 -9.84
N THR A 55 10.50 -6.69 -10.06
CA THR A 55 10.16 -5.91 -11.25
C THR A 55 10.63 -4.46 -11.07
N PRO A 56 11.45 -3.91 -11.99
CA PRO A 56 11.74 -2.49 -12.00
C PRO A 56 10.48 -1.69 -12.30
N VAL A 57 10.23 -0.62 -11.54
CA VAL A 57 9.03 0.21 -11.67
C VAL A 57 9.38 1.69 -11.83
N TRP A 58 8.61 2.39 -12.66
CA TRP A 58 8.63 3.85 -12.76
C TRP A 58 7.25 4.39 -12.36
N ALA A 59 7.19 5.13 -11.25
CA ALA A 59 5.94 5.64 -10.69
C ALA A 59 5.71 7.09 -11.12
N LEU A 60 4.57 7.41 -11.72
CA LEU A 60 4.23 8.76 -12.19
C LEU A 60 2.93 9.25 -11.56
N LEU A 61 2.88 10.57 -11.32
CA LEU A 61 1.66 11.27 -10.93
C LEU A 61 1.05 11.94 -12.17
N ALA A 62 -0.07 11.41 -12.65
CA ALA A 62 -0.85 11.97 -13.74
C ALA A 62 -2.00 12.81 -13.17
N ALA A 63 -1.69 14.02 -12.70
CA ALA A 63 -2.66 14.95 -12.11
C ALA A 63 -2.71 16.28 -12.87
N GLU A 64 -3.90 16.64 -13.37
CA GLU A 64 -4.13 17.94 -14.03
C GLU A 64 -4.24 19.11 -13.06
N ARG A 65 -4.58 18.83 -11.79
CA ARG A 65 -4.88 19.84 -10.76
C ARG A 65 -4.07 19.59 -9.50
N GLN A 66 -3.53 20.66 -8.92
CA GLN A 66 -2.85 20.66 -7.62
C GLN A 66 -1.72 19.59 -7.49
N PRO A 67 -0.83 19.44 -8.49
CA PRO A 67 0.17 18.37 -8.48
C PRO A 67 1.23 18.54 -7.37
N ALA A 68 1.44 19.76 -6.85
CA ALA A 68 2.36 20.00 -5.74
C ALA A 68 1.71 19.60 -4.40
N GLU A 69 0.46 19.99 -4.19
CA GLU A 69 -0.31 19.66 -2.99
C GLU A 69 -0.61 18.16 -2.89
N LEU A 70 -0.88 17.50 -4.02
CA LEU A 70 -1.01 16.04 -4.08
C LEU A 70 0.28 15.32 -3.69
N ARG A 71 1.44 15.80 -4.16
CA ARG A 71 2.75 15.24 -3.76
C ARG A 71 3.02 15.44 -2.27
N ALA A 72 2.72 16.63 -1.73
CA ALA A 72 2.87 16.91 -0.30
C ALA A 72 1.94 16.03 0.56
N ALA A 73 0.69 15.83 0.13
CA ALA A 73 -0.23 14.95 0.82
C ALA A 73 0.16 13.46 0.71
N ALA A 74 0.75 13.05 -0.42
CA ALA A 74 1.30 11.71 -0.59
C ALA A 74 2.47 11.45 0.39
N ASP A 75 3.41 12.39 0.46
CA ASP A 75 4.55 12.33 1.39
C ASP A 75 4.09 12.24 2.84
N ALA A 76 3.11 13.07 3.24
CA ALA A 76 2.51 13.01 4.57
C ALA A 76 1.89 11.64 4.88
N LEU A 77 1.34 10.94 3.88
CA LEU A 77 0.80 9.58 3.98
C LEU A 77 1.88 8.47 3.90
N GLY A 78 3.16 8.83 3.88
CA GLY A 78 4.28 7.89 3.76
C GLY A 78 4.42 7.22 2.38
N ILE A 79 3.86 7.84 1.34
CA ILE A 79 4.01 7.38 -0.04
C ILE A 79 5.36 7.82 -0.58
N ARG A 80 6.03 6.94 -1.33
CA ARG A 80 7.30 7.29 -1.95
C ARG A 80 7.10 8.33 -3.05
N PRO A 81 8.08 9.23 -3.28
CA PRO A 81 7.98 10.24 -4.33
C PRO A 81 7.69 9.63 -5.71
N PHE A 82 6.84 10.31 -6.48
CA PHE A 82 6.65 10.01 -7.90
C PHE A 82 7.76 10.65 -8.73
N GLU A 83 8.19 9.95 -9.78
CA GLU A 83 9.17 10.42 -10.74
C GLU A 83 8.61 11.54 -11.63
N ASP A 84 9.51 12.35 -12.19
CA ASP A 84 9.16 13.37 -13.17
C ASP A 84 9.02 12.76 -14.58
N ASP A 85 8.09 13.31 -15.36
CA ASP A 85 7.72 12.78 -16.69
C ASP A 85 8.82 13.00 -17.76
N GLU A 86 9.78 13.90 -17.49
CA GLU A 86 10.88 14.23 -18.42
C GLU A 86 11.78 13.03 -18.77
N GLY A 87 11.83 12.00 -17.91
CA GLY A 87 12.56 10.74 -18.16
C GLY A 87 11.73 9.64 -18.83
N ALA A 88 10.41 9.81 -18.95
CA ALA A 88 9.49 8.74 -19.32
C ALA A 88 9.45 8.46 -20.84
N ALA A 89 9.74 9.46 -21.67
CA ALA A 89 9.67 9.37 -23.13
C ALA A 89 10.69 8.39 -23.76
N GLY A 90 11.75 8.02 -23.04
CA GLY A 90 12.80 7.11 -23.52
C GLY A 90 12.61 5.62 -23.16
N LEU A 91 11.53 5.25 -22.46
CA LEU A 91 11.43 3.97 -21.75
C LEU A 91 10.80 2.80 -22.55
N GLY A 92 10.55 2.95 -23.85
CA GLY A 92 10.15 1.86 -24.75
C GLY A 92 8.78 1.20 -24.42
N GLU A 93 8.59 -0.06 -24.84
CA GLU A 93 7.40 -0.91 -24.65
C GLU A 93 7.16 -1.30 -23.16
N ALA A 94 7.16 -0.34 -22.25
CA ALA A 94 6.83 -0.56 -20.86
C ALA A 94 5.34 -0.91 -20.73
N GLN A 95 5.02 -1.97 -19.98
CA GLN A 95 3.64 -2.20 -19.55
C GLN A 95 3.22 -1.04 -18.65
N VAL A 96 2.05 -0.45 -18.92
CA VAL A 96 1.49 0.64 -18.12
C VAL A 96 0.29 0.14 -17.33
N LEU A 97 0.33 0.36 -16.02
CA LEU A 97 -0.78 0.14 -15.09
C LEU A 97 -1.31 1.49 -14.66
N HIS A 98 -2.60 1.74 -14.92
CA HIS A 98 -3.25 3.00 -14.56
C HIS A 98 -4.08 2.80 -13.30
N VAL A 99 -3.69 3.47 -12.21
CA VAL A 99 -4.46 3.48 -10.97
C VAL A 99 -5.44 4.65 -11.02
N VAL A 100 -6.72 4.31 -11.06
CA VAL A 100 -7.81 5.25 -11.36
C VAL A 100 -8.93 5.09 -10.33
N GLU A 101 -9.72 6.13 -10.13
CA GLU A 101 -10.99 6.00 -9.44
C GLU A 101 -11.94 5.07 -10.22
N GLU A 102 -12.74 4.25 -9.52
CA GLU A 102 -13.61 3.20 -10.11
C GLU A 102 -14.52 3.70 -11.24
N ARG A 103 -14.95 4.97 -11.17
CA ARG A 103 -15.95 5.53 -12.10
C ARG A 103 -15.36 6.58 -13.00
N GLY A 104 -15.38 6.33 -14.31
CA GLY A 104 -15.31 7.35 -15.37
C GLY A 104 -14.44 6.94 -16.55
N ALA A 105 -14.31 7.85 -17.53
CA ALA A 105 -13.36 7.66 -18.62
C ALA A 105 -11.95 7.60 -18.02
N GLY A 106 -11.16 6.64 -18.49
CA GLY A 106 -9.78 6.43 -18.07
C GLY A 106 -8.89 6.18 -19.28
N PRO A 107 -7.57 6.20 -19.10
CA PRO A 107 -6.60 5.89 -20.15
C PRO A 107 -6.78 4.45 -20.69
N ASP A 108 -6.36 4.21 -21.92
CA ASP A 108 -6.30 2.85 -22.48
C ASP A 108 -5.18 2.06 -21.80
N GLY A 109 -5.37 0.75 -21.60
CA GLY A 109 -4.44 -0.12 -20.86
C GLY A 109 -5.09 -0.81 -19.67
N VAL A 110 -4.28 -1.48 -18.84
CA VAL A 110 -4.74 -2.18 -17.63
C VAL A 110 -5.13 -1.15 -16.57
N ARG A 111 -6.35 -1.22 -16.06
CA ARG A 111 -6.88 -0.27 -15.07
C ARG A 111 -7.03 -0.90 -13.70
N VAL A 112 -6.40 -0.29 -12.72
CA VAL A 112 -6.50 -0.65 -11.30
C VAL A 112 -7.49 0.31 -10.63
N ALA A 113 -8.75 -0.10 -10.56
CA ALA A 113 -9.82 0.74 -9.98
C ALA A 113 -9.72 0.89 -8.45
N VAL A 114 -9.94 2.11 -7.96
CA VAL A 114 -10.02 2.43 -6.54
C VAL A 114 -11.41 2.94 -6.22
N ALA A 115 -12.08 2.25 -5.29
CA ALA A 115 -13.40 2.60 -4.84
C ALA A 115 -13.39 3.84 -3.92
N PRO A 116 -14.48 4.62 -3.92
CA PRO A 116 -14.52 5.92 -3.26
C PRO A 116 -14.36 5.84 -1.74
N VAL A 117 -13.84 6.92 -1.19
CA VAL A 117 -13.74 7.16 0.26
C VAL A 117 -14.72 8.25 0.66
N THR A 118 -15.60 7.94 1.60
CA THR A 118 -16.45 8.92 2.27
C THR A 118 -15.78 9.34 3.57
N TRP A 119 -15.44 10.62 3.69
CA TRP A 119 -14.89 11.18 4.92
C TRP A 119 -16.03 11.61 5.84
N SER A 120 -16.05 11.06 7.05
CA SER A 120 -17.03 11.39 8.10
C SER A 120 -16.35 11.69 9.45
N ALA A 121 -15.02 11.74 9.50
CA ALA A 121 -14.28 12.13 10.69
C ALA A 121 -14.26 13.66 10.88
N PRO A 122 -14.08 14.16 12.11
CA PRO A 122 -13.88 15.58 12.37
C PRO A 122 -12.62 16.12 11.68
N GLY A 123 -12.69 17.37 11.23
CA GLY A 123 -11.56 18.06 10.59
C GLY A 123 -11.31 17.60 9.14
N ALA A 124 -10.27 18.15 8.53
CA ALA A 124 -9.86 17.79 7.19
C ALA A 124 -8.94 16.53 7.20
N PRO A 125 -8.89 15.72 6.12
CA PRO A 125 -8.04 14.52 6.07
C PRO A 125 -6.56 14.76 6.34
N ASN A 126 -6.03 15.94 5.98
CA ASN A 126 -4.63 16.33 6.22
C ASN A 126 -4.35 16.75 7.67
N GLU A 127 -5.37 16.95 8.50
CA GLU A 127 -5.24 17.27 9.92
C GLU A 127 -5.23 15.99 10.79
N ALA A 128 -5.63 14.84 10.24
CA ALA A 128 -5.60 13.56 10.92
C ALA A 128 -4.17 13.01 11.08
N ASP A 129 -3.99 12.06 12.01
CA ASP A 129 -2.77 11.24 12.03
C ASP A 129 -2.67 10.45 10.71
N GLN A 130 -1.66 10.76 9.91
CA GLN A 130 -1.50 10.20 8.57
C GLN A 130 -1.09 8.72 8.59
N ALA A 131 -0.38 8.27 9.63
CA ALA A 131 -0.08 6.84 9.77
C ALA A 131 -1.36 6.06 10.10
N ALA A 132 -2.20 6.60 10.99
CA ALA A 132 -3.50 6.03 11.29
C ALA A 132 -4.43 6.03 10.06
N LEU A 133 -4.47 7.14 9.30
CA LEU A 133 -5.24 7.22 8.05
C LEU A 133 -4.76 6.18 7.04
N ARG A 134 -3.44 6.02 6.86
CA ARG A 134 -2.88 4.98 5.99
C ARG A 134 -3.38 3.61 6.39
N LEU A 135 -3.23 3.20 7.65
CA LEU A 135 -3.70 1.89 8.10
C LEU A 135 -5.23 1.74 7.97
N ALA A 136 -5.99 2.79 8.26
CA ALA A 136 -7.45 2.76 8.11
C ALA A 136 -7.85 2.49 6.65
N LEU A 137 -7.19 3.12 5.67
CA LEU A 137 -7.42 2.84 4.25
C LEU A 137 -6.99 1.42 3.83
N LEU A 138 -5.85 0.93 4.35
CA LEU A 138 -5.32 -0.42 4.04
C LEU A 138 -6.17 -1.56 4.61
N THR A 139 -6.99 -1.28 5.62
CA THR A 139 -7.90 -2.26 6.24
C THR A 139 -9.03 -2.69 5.27
N HIS A 140 -9.24 -1.96 4.18
CA HIS A 140 -10.28 -2.24 3.20
C HIS A 140 -9.68 -2.53 1.82
N PRO A 141 -10.16 -3.59 1.12
CA PRO A 141 -9.76 -3.85 -0.27
C PRO A 141 -9.96 -2.61 -1.13
N ARG A 142 -9.02 -2.32 -2.04
CA ARG A 142 -9.07 -1.12 -2.92
C ARG A 142 -10.37 -0.97 -3.70
N SER A 143 -11.04 -2.09 -4.00
CA SER A 143 -12.30 -2.18 -4.76
C SER A 143 -13.56 -1.98 -3.91
N ALA A 144 -13.45 -1.88 -2.59
CA ALA A 144 -14.58 -1.68 -1.69
C ALA A 144 -14.71 -0.19 -1.27
N PRO A 145 -15.89 0.45 -1.43
CA PRO A 145 -16.13 1.77 -0.87
C PRO A 145 -15.91 1.77 0.64
N VAL A 146 -15.36 2.85 1.19
CA VAL A 146 -15.05 2.95 2.62
C VAL A 146 -15.55 4.26 3.21
N VAL A 147 -16.00 4.21 4.47
CA VAL A 147 -16.26 5.39 5.29
C VAL A 147 -15.14 5.50 6.31
N ILE A 148 -14.46 6.65 6.35
CA ILE A 148 -13.45 6.95 7.37
C ILE A 148 -14.06 7.93 8.38
N ASP A 149 -14.40 7.41 9.55
CA ASP A 149 -14.89 8.16 10.71
C ASP A 149 -13.83 8.25 11.82
N ALA A 150 -14.15 8.95 12.90
CA ALA A 150 -13.25 9.12 14.03
C ALA A 150 -12.86 7.78 14.67
N ASP A 151 -13.79 6.83 14.75
CA ASP A 151 -13.54 5.53 15.37
C ASP A 151 -12.62 4.66 14.51
N ALA A 152 -12.73 4.75 13.18
CA ALA A 152 -11.83 4.08 12.25
C ALA A 152 -10.40 4.58 12.40
N LEU A 153 -10.21 5.90 12.51
CA LEU A 153 -8.90 6.51 12.76
C LEU A 153 -8.35 6.13 14.13
N ALA A 154 -9.16 6.17 15.19
CA ALA A 154 -8.74 5.78 16.54
C ALA A 154 -8.31 4.31 16.60
N ARG A 155 -9.11 3.38 16.06
CA ARG A 155 -8.76 1.95 16.00
C ARG A 155 -7.46 1.69 15.22
N ALA A 156 -7.24 2.44 14.14
CA ALA A 156 -6.01 2.34 13.36
C ALA A 156 -4.81 2.86 14.17
N GLY A 157 -4.94 4.00 14.85
CA GLY A 157 -3.92 4.55 15.75
C GLY A 157 -3.55 3.58 16.87
N ASP A 158 -4.54 3.04 17.58
CA ASP A 158 -4.35 2.06 18.65
C ASP A 158 -3.66 0.78 18.15
N THR A 159 -4.02 0.35 16.93
CA THR A 159 -3.38 -0.81 16.30
C THR A 159 -1.92 -0.54 15.96
N LEU A 160 -1.60 0.62 15.41
CA LEU A 160 -0.21 0.99 15.11
C LEU A 160 0.63 1.12 16.37
N ALA A 161 0.11 1.77 17.41
CA ALA A 161 0.82 1.90 18.69
C ALA A 161 1.13 0.53 19.29
N ARG A 162 0.12 -0.37 19.33
CA ARG A 162 0.30 -1.74 19.80
C ARG A 162 1.35 -2.50 18.98
N TRP A 163 1.26 -2.45 17.65
CA TRP A 163 2.18 -3.17 16.78
C TRP A 163 3.60 -2.64 16.85
N ARG A 164 3.81 -1.32 16.90
CA ARG A 164 5.16 -0.74 17.04
C ARG A 164 5.80 -1.11 18.36
N SER A 165 5.03 -1.08 19.46
CA SER A 165 5.50 -1.57 20.77
C SER A 165 5.85 -3.06 20.74
N ALA A 166 5.00 -3.90 20.14
CA ALA A 166 5.27 -5.33 20.01
C ALA A 166 6.52 -5.61 19.17
N VAL A 167 6.71 -4.90 18.05
CA VAL A 167 7.89 -5.01 17.20
C VAL A 167 9.16 -4.60 17.96
N ALA A 168 9.11 -3.52 18.74
CA ALA A 168 10.22 -3.09 19.59
C ALA A 168 10.58 -4.12 20.67
N ASP A 169 9.57 -4.78 21.23
CA ASP A 169 9.76 -5.86 22.19
C ASP A 169 10.40 -7.09 21.57
N TRP A 170 9.86 -7.55 20.43
CA TRP A 170 10.38 -8.73 19.73
C TRP A 170 11.79 -8.53 19.19
N ALA A 171 12.17 -7.30 18.81
CA ALA A 171 13.51 -6.96 18.35
C ALA A 171 14.61 -7.17 19.42
N ARG A 172 14.24 -7.34 20.70
CA ARG A 172 15.18 -7.66 21.79
C ARG A 172 15.60 -9.14 21.79
N GLY A 173 14.85 -10.00 21.11
CA GLY A 173 15.15 -11.42 20.95
C GLY A 173 16.13 -11.71 19.81
N PRO A 174 16.71 -12.93 19.73
CA PRO A 174 17.53 -13.33 18.59
C PRO A 174 16.68 -13.39 17.32
N SER A 175 17.17 -12.79 16.22
CA SER A 175 16.49 -12.85 14.91
C SER A 175 16.27 -14.31 14.46
N ARG A 176 15.12 -14.55 13.80
CA ARG A 176 14.73 -15.83 13.22
C ARG A 176 14.06 -15.56 11.88
N PRO A 177 14.32 -16.38 10.85
CA PRO A 177 13.73 -16.15 9.53
C PRO A 177 12.19 -16.19 9.59
N VAL A 178 11.54 -15.43 8.70
CA VAL A 178 10.10 -15.55 8.45
C VAL A 178 9.77 -17.00 8.07
N PRO A 179 8.83 -17.67 8.77
CA PRO A 179 8.42 -19.03 8.42
C PRO A 179 7.88 -19.11 6.99
N ASP A 180 8.22 -20.17 6.28
CA ASP A 180 7.86 -20.31 4.86
C ASP A 180 6.34 -20.30 4.63
N ALA A 181 5.56 -20.89 5.55
CA ALA A 181 4.09 -20.88 5.49
C ALA A 181 3.53 -19.46 5.60
N VAL A 182 4.02 -18.67 6.56
CA VAL A 182 3.61 -17.27 6.76
C VAL A 182 4.03 -16.41 5.57
N ARG A 183 5.25 -16.62 5.05
CA ARG A 183 5.72 -15.94 3.83
C ARG A 183 4.82 -16.25 2.64
N ALA A 184 4.42 -17.51 2.46
CA ALA A 184 3.55 -17.92 1.37
C ALA A 184 2.15 -17.31 1.51
N GLU A 185 1.59 -17.27 2.71
CA GLU A 185 0.29 -16.64 3.01
C GLU A 185 0.32 -15.13 2.70
N LEU A 186 1.33 -14.41 3.19
CA LEU A 186 1.52 -12.99 2.92
C LEU A 186 1.62 -12.71 1.41
N ARG A 187 2.43 -13.50 0.69
CA ARG A 187 2.57 -13.37 -0.77
C ARG A 187 1.27 -13.67 -1.49
N ALA A 188 0.56 -14.72 -1.11
CA ALA A 188 -0.71 -15.08 -1.74
C ALA A 188 -1.73 -13.94 -1.61
N ALA A 189 -1.78 -13.26 -0.46
CA ALA A 189 -2.68 -12.14 -0.24
C ALA A 189 -2.39 -10.96 -1.20
N TRP A 190 -1.14 -10.48 -1.29
CA TRP A 190 -0.88 -9.31 -2.14
C TRP A 190 -0.67 -9.65 -3.62
N GLU A 191 -0.22 -10.86 -3.97
CA GLU A 191 0.02 -11.24 -5.37
C GLU A 191 -1.27 -11.44 -6.16
N GLU A 192 -2.38 -11.67 -5.47
CA GLU A 192 -3.71 -11.82 -6.03
C GLU A 192 -4.55 -10.57 -5.74
N ASP A 193 -4.36 -9.55 -6.58
CA ASP A 193 -5.13 -8.31 -6.56
C ASP A 193 -4.88 -7.32 -5.38
N LEU A 194 -3.68 -7.36 -4.80
CA LEU A 194 -3.28 -6.47 -3.69
C LEU A 194 -4.24 -6.53 -2.49
N ASP A 195 -4.57 -7.74 -2.01
CA ASP A 195 -5.41 -7.90 -0.81
C ASP A 195 -4.66 -7.51 0.47
N THR A 196 -4.60 -6.20 0.74
CA THR A 196 -3.99 -5.67 1.97
C THR A 196 -4.76 -6.05 3.23
N ALA A 197 -6.07 -6.28 3.13
CA ALA A 197 -6.86 -6.74 4.27
C ALA A 197 -6.44 -8.17 4.67
N GLY A 198 -6.18 -9.03 3.69
CA GLY A 198 -5.58 -10.36 3.88
C GLY A 198 -4.19 -10.30 4.51
N VAL A 199 -3.31 -9.42 4.02
CA VAL A 199 -1.97 -9.20 4.61
C VAL A 199 -2.07 -8.78 6.09
N LEU A 200 -2.95 -7.83 6.41
CA LEU A 200 -3.19 -7.39 7.79
C LEU A 200 -3.83 -8.50 8.64
N GLY A 201 -4.62 -9.39 8.03
CA GLY A 201 -5.13 -10.62 8.65
C GLY A 201 -4.00 -11.55 9.08
N ALA A 202 -3.07 -11.85 8.17
CA ALA A 202 -1.91 -12.69 8.46
C ALA A 202 -1.01 -12.11 9.57
N LEU A 203 -0.80 -10.79 9.58
CA LEU A 203 -0.07 -10.12 10.68
C LEU A 203 -0.76 -10.29 12.03
N ARG A 204 -2.09 -10.14 12.10
CA ARG A 204 -2.85 -10.42 13.33
C ARG A 204 -2.73 -11.89 13.76
N ALA A 205 -2.69 -12.84 12.84
CA ALA A 205 -2.47 -14.24 13.19
C ALA A 205 -1.09 -14.45 13.81
N VAL A 206 -0.05 -13.86 13.21
CA VAL A 206 1.34 -13.91 13.71
C VAL A 206 1.51 -13.27 15.08
N GLU A 207 0.83 -12.13 15.32
CA GLU A 207 0.80 -11.45 16.62
C GLU A 207 0.31 -12.38 17.74
N ASN A 208 -0.70 -13.21 17.44
CA ASN A 208 -1.41 -14.02 18.41
C ASN A 208 -0.95 -15.48 18.47
N ASP A 209 -0.04 -15.92 17.59
CA ASP A 209 0.46 -17.30 17.58
C ASP A 209 1.49 -17.51 18.69
N PRO A 210 1.20 -18.26 19.76
CA PRO A 210 2.12 -18.44 20.88
C PRO A 210 3.35 -19.29 20.54
N GLU A 211 3.31 -20.07 19.46
CA GLU A 211 4.39 -20.99 19.06
C GLU A 211 5.47 -20.29 18.24
N LEU A 212 5.21 -19.09 17.71
CA LEU A 212 6.20 -18.31 16.98
C LEU A 212 7.20 -17.65 17.93
N ALA A 213 8.48 -17.82 17.62
CA ALA A 213 9.54 -17.10 18.30
C ALA A 213 9.48 -15.60 17.98
N ASP A 214 9.81 -14.76 18.96
CA ASP A 214 9.81 -13.29 18.82
C ASP A 214 10.59 -12.80 17.60
N GLY A 215 11.80 -13.32 17.38
CA GLY A 215 12.60 -12.98 16.21
C GLY A 215 11.90 -13.26 14.88
N ALA A 216 11.05 -14.30 14.81
CA ALA A 216 10.29 -14.63 13.62
C ALA A 216 9.10 -13.69 13.44
N ARG A 217 8.44 -13.28 14.52
CA ARG A 217 7.39 -12.24 14.49
C ARG A 217 7.96 -10.91 14.00
N PHE A 218 9.11 -10.49 14.56
CA PHE A 218 9.83 -9.30 14.14
C PHE A 218 10.15 -9.31 12.65
N GLU A 219 10.84 -10.35 12.14
CA GLU A 219 11.20 -10.44 10.73
C GLU A 219 9.96 -10.50 9.82
N THR A 220 8.86 -11.10 10.29
CA THR A 220 7.59 -11.15 9.55
C THR A 220 6.98 -9.76 9.39
N TYR A 221 6.92 -9.00 10.49
CA TYR A 221 6.41 -7.64 10.47
C TYR A 221 7.29 -6.73 9.61
N ALA A 222 8.62 -6.82 9.73
CA ALA A 222 9.55 -6.08 8.89
C ALA A 222 9.41 -6.45 7.40
N TYR A 223 9.18 -7.74 7.09
CA TYR A 223 8.94 -8.19 5.71
C TYR A 223 7.65 -7.62 5.12
N ALA A 224 6.54 -7.67 5.86
CA ALA A 224 5.26 -7.11 5.42
C ALA A 224 5.28 -5.59 5.32
N ASP A 225 6.03 -4.90 6.18
CA ASP A 225 6.11 -3.43 6.19
C ASP A 225 6.76 -2.87 4.92
N ARG A 226 7.58 -3.67 4.22
CA ARG A 226 8.10 -3.28 2.89
C ARG A 226 6.99 -3.04 1.88
N LEU A 227 5.89 -3.79 1.97
CA LEU A 227 4.67 -3.58 1.19
C LEU A 227 3.80 -2.48 1.81
N LEU A 228 3.52 -2.57 3.11
CA LEU A 228 2.49 -1.75 3.75
C LEU A 228 2.95 -0.31 4.00
N GLY A 229 4.24 -0.06 4.25
CA GLY A 229 4.79 1.26 4.52
C GLY A 229 4.19 1.92 5.77
N LEU A 230 3.93 1.13 6.82
CA LEU A 230 3.37 1.57 8.10
C LEU A 230 4.44 2.04 9.09
N ASP A 231 5.72 1.84 8.77
CA ASP A 231 6.85 2.22 9.61
C ASP A 231 6.74 1.55 10.99
N LEU A 232 6.64 0.23 10.96
CA LEU A 232 6.42 -0.60 12.16
C LEU A 232 7.66 -0.69 13.04
N ALA A 233 8.83 -0.38 12.49
CA ALA A 233 10.11 -0.33 13.19
C ALA A 233 10.41 1.04 13.82
N ARG A 234 9.47 2.00 13.80
CA ARG A 234 9.69 3.37 14.29
C ARG A 234 10.21 3.44 15.73
N ASP A 235 9.69 2.58 16.61
CA ASP A 235 9.99 2.64 18.05
C ASP A 235 11.25 1.84 18.43
N LEU A 236 11.98 1.29 17.44
CA LEU A 236 13.23 0.57 17.71
C LEU A 236 14.28 1.51 18.33
N GLY A 237 14.75 1.14 19.52
CA GLY A 237 15.79 1.90 20.23
C GLY A 237 15.26 3.09 21.02
N HIS A 238 13.95 3.34 21.04
CA HIS A 238 13.34 4.29 21.97
C HIS A 238 13.10 3.62 23.34
N PRO A 239 13.49 4.25 24.46
CA PRO A 239 13.10 3.74 25.78
C PRO A 239 11.57 3.86 25.93
N ALA A 240 10.94 2.79 26.42
CA ALA A 240 9.53 2.76 26.78
C ALA A 240 9.20 3.69 27.96
#